data_AF-A0A1Q5SZR9-F1
#
_entry.id   AF-A0A1Q5SZR9-F1
#
_cell.length_a   1.000
_cell.length_b   1.000
_cell.length_c   1.000
_cell.angle_alpha   90.00
_cell.angle_beta   90.00
_cell.angle_gamma   90.00
#
_symmetry.space_group_name_H-M   'P 1'
#
loop_
_entity.id
_entity.type
_entity.pdbx_description
1 polymer ?
#
loop_
_entity_poly.entity_id
_entity_poly.type
_entity_poly.pdbx_seq_one_letter_code
_entity_poly.pdbx_strand_id
1 'polypeptide(L)'
;MKGVMSITSAMVLFAFFFTIMLIYWRPKGMNEAIPATIGALIVIASGAVNVSHLMDISVKVSGAAMTIISTLVMALVLESIGFFHWIASLLAHRANGSGIRLFWYTNTLCFLMTLFFNNDGSIMITTPILLLLLNSFQLKKHQKLPYLISGALIATASSAPIGVSNMVNLISLKIIDMNLYMQTAMMFVPSVLGLLFLLGLLFLVFYHDIPKTLPPMVVPITPRSFFHHPLKDRSAYDEMKVSENKMKMILLFVLTVRLSLFVASYMHIPVEMVALTGSCVLLGWRWYALNM
;
A
#
# COMPACT_ATOMS: atom_id res chain seq x y z
N MET A 1 42.58 1.75 27.47
CA MET A 1 43.03 0.62 26.63
C MET A 1 41.86 0.20 25.73
N LYS A 2 42.14 0.03 24.44
CA LYS A 2 41.26 -0.36 23.31
C LYS A 2 40.12 -1.30 23.78
N GLY A 3 38.85 -0.99 23.55
CA GLY A 3 38.28 -0.97 22.21
C GLY A 3 38.10 -2.38 21.61
N VAL A 4 38.24 -3.45 22.39
CA VAL A 4 37.98 -4.82 21.93
C VAL A 4 36.48 -5.05 21.97
N MET A 5 35.87 -5.01 20.79
CA MET A 5 34.50 -5.47 20.58
C MET A 5 34.37 -6.89 21.14
N SER A 6 33.43 -7.11 22.07
CA SER A 6 33.14 -8.45 22.59
C SER A 6 32.89 -9.41 21.42
N ILE A 7 33.38 -10.65 21.50
CA ILE A 7 33.25 -11.67 20.44
C ILE A 7 31.78 -11.79 20.00
N THR A 8 30.86 -11.74 20.96
CA THR A 8 29.42 -11.68 20.77
C THR A 8 28.97 -10.51 19.88
N SER A 9 29.46 -9.30 20.15
CA SER A 9 29.13 -8.11 19.37
C SER A 9 29.69 -8.18 17.94
N ALA A 10 30.89 -8.77 17.76
CA ALA A 10 31.47 -8.99 16.45
C ALA A 10 30.65 -10.01 15.63
N MET A 11 30.18 -11.09 16.26
CA MET A 11 29.30 -12.08 15.62
C MET A 11 27.96 -11.48 15.19
N VAL A 12 27.35 -10.63 16.03
CA VAL A 12 26.09 -9.94 15.70
C VAL A 12 26.26 -8.99 14.52
N LEU A 13 27.32 -8.18 14.52
CA LEU A 13 27.61 -7.26 13.40
C LEU A 13 27.89 -8.04 12.12
N PHE A 14 28.67 -9.12 12.19
CA PHE A 14 28.90 -10.00 11.06
C PHE A 14 27.59 -10.57 10.52
N ALA A 15 26.75 -11.15 11.39
CA ALA A 15 25.46 -11.70 11.01
C ALA A 15 24.56 -10.64 10.35
N PHE A 16 24.54 -9.42 10.88
CA PHE A 16 23.77 -8.30 10.32
C PHE A 16 24.24 -7.94 8.91
N PHE A 17 25.53 -7.63 8.72
CA PHE A 17 26.06 -7.24 7.41
C PHE A 17 25.98 -8.38 6.40
N PHE A 18 26.26 -9.62 6.82
CA PHE A 18 26.16 -10.80 5.98
C PHE A 18 24.71 -11.03 5.50
N THR A 19 23.74 -10.91 6.41
CA THR A 19 22.32 -11.06 6.08
C THR A 19 21.87 -9.98 5.11
N ILE A 20 22.19 -8.71 5.39
CA ILE A 20 21.85 -7.58 4.50
C ILE A 20 22.49 -7.77 3.13
N MET A 21 23.77 -8.14 3.07
CA MET A 21 24.48 -8.38 1.81
C MET A 21 23.79 -9.47 0.98
N LEU A 22 23.40 -10.59 1.59
CA LEU A 22 22.67 -11.66 0.91
C LEU A 22 21.27 -11.24 0.44
N ILE A 23 20.55 -10.45 1.24
CA ILE A 23 19.22 -9.93 0.88
C ILE A 23 19.33 -9.01 -0.34
N TYR A 24 20.32 -8.11 -0.39
CA TYR A 24 20.50 -7.21 -1.54
C TYR A 24 21.09 -7.92 -2.77
N TRP A 25 22.03 -8.85 -2.59
CA TRP A 25 22.65 -9.58 -3.70
C TRP A 25 21.66 -10.58 -4.33
N ARG A 26 20.66 -11.07 -3.57
CA ARG A 26 19.68 -12.09 -4.01
C ARG A 26 20.31 -13.18 -4.91
N PRO A 27 21.33 -13.91 -4.44
CA PRO A 27 22.03 -14.88 -5.28
C PRO A 27 21.03 -15.94 -5.77
N LYS A 28 20.97 -16.15 -7.10
CA LYS A 28 20.05 -17.09 -7.77
C LYS A 28 18.55 -16.85 -7.47
N GLY A 29 18.16 -15.61 -7.13
CA GLY A 29 16.76 -15.29 -6.81
C GLY A 29 16.27 -15.93 -5.50
N MET A 30 17.19 -16.25 -4.59
CA MET A 30 16.88 -16.83 -3.28
C MET A 30 15.88 -15.96 -2.50
N ASN A 31 14.93 -16.60 -1.84
CA ASN A 31 13.95 -15.91 -0.99
C ASN A 31 14.67 -15.24 0.19
N GLU A 32 14.31 -13.99 0.48
CA GLU A 32 14.86 -13.16 1.56
C GLU A 32 14.67 -13.79 2.94
N ALA A 33 13.64 -14.65 3.10
CA ALA A 33 13.42 -15.42 4.31
C ALA A 33 14.60 -16.33 4.67
N ILE A 34 15.33 -16.85 3.68
CA ILE A 34 16.44 -17.80 3.91
C ILE A 34 17.64 -17.09 4.57
N PRO A 35 18.21 -16.00 4.00
CA PRO A 35 19.23 -15.20 4.68
C PRO A 35 18.79 -14.71 6.06
N ALA A 36 17.54 -14.24 6.18
CA ALA A 36 17.02 -13.73 7.45
C ALA A 36 16.99 -14.82 8.54
N THR A 37 16.57 -16.03 8.18
CA THR A 37 16.53 -17.17 9.11
C THR A 37 17.94 -17.61 9.52
N ILE A 38 18.88 -17.66 8.57
CA ILE A 38 20.29 -17.99 8.86
C ILE A 38 20.91 -16.92 9.78
N GLY A 39 20.70 -15.64 9.49
CA GLY A 39 21.17 -14.54 10.33
C GLY A 39 20.61 -14.60 11.75
N ALA A 40 19.30 -14.86 11.89
CA ALA A 40 18.66 -15.04 13.19
C ALA A 40 19.25 -16.22 13.98
N LEU A 41 19.49 -17.36 13.31
CA LEU A 41 20.14 -18.53 13.94
C LEU A 41 21.55 -18.20 14.43
N ILE A 42 22.35 -17.46 13.65
CA ILE A 42 23.70 -17.04 14.05
C ILE A 42 23.64 -16.14 15.30
N VAL A 43 22.69 -15.20 15.34
CA VAL A 43 22.51 -14.29 16.48
C VAL A 43 22.07 -15.05 17.73
N ILE A 44 21.16 -16.02 17.61
CA ILE A 44 20.73 -16.87 18.72
C ILE A 44 21.90 -17.75 19.21
N ALA A 45 22.63 -18.39 18.28
CA ALA A 45 23.78 -19.24 18.59
C ALA A 45 24.93 -18.47 19.25
N SER A 46 25.06 -17.17 18.97
CA SER A 46 26.07 -16.32 19.63
C SER A 46 25.76 -16.03 21.10
N GLY A 47 24.56 -16.35 21.59
CA GLY A 47 24.12 -16.05 22.96
C GLY A 47 23.83 -14.56 23.21
N ALA A 48 23.85 -13.72 22.17
CA ALA A 48 23.55 -12.30 22.26
C ALA A 48 22.06 -12.01 22.57
N VAL A 49 21.16 -12.95 22.29
CA VAL A 49 19.71 -12.79 22.42
C VAL A 49 19.13 -13.93 23.24
N ASN A 50 18.52 -13.60 24.38
CA ASN A 50 17.75 -14.50 25.22
C ASN A 50 16.33 -14.75 24.68
N VAL A 51 15.69 -15.82 25.16
CA VAL A 51 14.30 -16.19 24.79
C VAL A 51 13.30 -15.07 25.13
N SER A 52 13.53 -14.30 26.19
CA SER A 52 12.71 -13.12 26.52
C SER A 52 12.77 -12.04 25.44
N HIS A 53 13.96 -11.75 24.91
CA HIS A 53 14.12 -10.80 23.81
C HIS A 53 13.44 -11.28 22.52
N LEU A 54 13.45 -12.60 22.26
CA LEU A 54 12.71 -13.18 21.13
C LEU A 54 11.20 -12.96 21.28
N MET A 55 10.65 -13.13 22.48
CA MET A 55 9.23 -12.85 22.72
C MET A 55 8.90 -11.37 22.57
N ASP A 56 9.73 -10.48 23.10
CA ASP A 56 9.52 -9.03 22.95
C ASP A 56 9.52 -8.60 21.48
N ILE A 57 10.44 -9.14 20.68
CA ILE A 57 10.52 -8.86 19.24
C ILE A 57 9.31 -9.47 18.53
N SER A 58 8.94 -10.71 18.87
CA SER A 58 7.81 -11.41 18.26
C SER A 58 6.50 -10.64 18.45
N VAL A 59 6.21 -10.17 19.67
CA VAL A 59 5.01 -9.37 19.96
C VAL A 59 5.01 -8.04 19.20
N LYS A 60 6.17 -7.40 19.05
CA LYS A 60 6.28 -6.14 18.29
C LYS A 60 6.09 -6.33 16.78
N VAL A 61 6.55 -7.46 16.23
CA VAL A 61 6.51 -7.73 14.79
C VAL A 61 5.23 -8.43 14.34
N SER A 62 4.66 -9.30 15.18
CA SER A 62 3.44 -10.06 14.86
C SER A 62 2.29 -9.13 14.52
N GLY A 63 2.17 -8.05 15.27
CA GLY A 63 1.07 -7.15 15.13
C GLY A 63 1.07 -6.34 13.84
N ALA A 64 2.24 -5.81 13.55
CA ALA A 64 2.63 -5.31 12.26
C ALA A 64 2.27 -6.26 11.09
N ALA A 65 2.65 -7.54 11.19
CA ALA A 65 2.33 -8.54 10.19
C ALA A 65 0.80 -8.74 10.04
N MET A 66 0.05 -8.78 11.14
CA MET A 66 -1.41 -8.88 11.11
C MET A 66 -2.06 -7.69 10.39
N THR A 67 -1.50 -6.49 10.53
CA THR A 67 -1.99 -5.29 9.85
C THR A 67 -1.77 -5.37 8.33
N ILE A 68 -0.61 -5.86 7.89
CA ILE A 68 -0.30 -6.08 6.47
C ILE A 68 -1.26 -7.13 5.88
N ILE A 69 -1.41 -8.28 6.56
CA ILE A 69 -2.31 -9.36 6.13
C ILE A 69 -3.76 -8.87 6.04
N SER A 70 -4.24 -8.14 7.05
CA SER A 70 -5.61 -7.59 7.06
C SER A 70 -5.83 -6.61 5.90
N THR A 71 -4.82 -5.78 5.61
CA THR A 71 -4.87 -4.82 4.50
C THR A 71 -4.87 -5.54 3.14
N LEU A 72 -4.08 -6.60 2.99
CA LEU A 72 -4.04 -7.44 1.80
C LEU A 72 -5.40 -8.13 1.57
N VAL A 73 -5.99 -8.69 2.62
CA VAL A 73 -7.33 -9.28 2.57
C VAL A 73 -8.37 -8.24 2.16
N MET A 74 -8.31 -7.03 2.71
CA MET A 74 -9.19 -5.93 2.33
C MET A 74 -9.04 -5.56 0.85
N ALA A 75 -7.80 -5.47 0.35
CA ALA A 75 -7.51 -5.22 -1.07
C ALA A 75 -8.09 -6.31 -1.98
N LEU A 76 -7.94 -7.59 -1.61
CA LEU A 76 -8.51 -8.72 -2.37
C LEU A 76 -10.05 -8.69 -2.39
N VAL A 77 -10.68 -8.32 -1.28
CA VAL A 77 -12.15 -8.15 -1.23
C VAL A 77 -12.58 -7.05 -2.19
N LEU A 78 -11.91 -5.89 -2.17
CA LEU A 78 -12.18 -4.77 -3.06
C LEU A 78 -11.97 -5.11 -4.53
N GLU A 79 -10.92 -5.86 -4.84
CA GLU A 79 -10.69 -6.38 -6.17
C GLU A 79 -11.86 -7.26 -6.63
N SER A 80 -12.31 -8.18 -5.78
CA SER A 80 -13.36 -9.16 -6.11
C SER A 80 -14.74 -8.54 -6.40
N ILE A 81 -15.02 -7.36 -5.84
CA ILE A 81 -16.27 -6.61 -6.07
C ILE A 81 -16.15 -5.65 -7.27
N GLY A 82 -14.99 -5.59 -7.94
CA GLY A 82 -14.76 -4.74 -9.11
C GLY A 82 -14.34 -3.30 -8.80
N PHE A 83 -13.93 -2.99 -7.56
CA PHE A 83 -13.55 -1.63 -7.15
C PHE A 83 -12.41 -1.05 -8.02
N PHE A 84 -11.42 -1.87 -8.36
CA PHE A 84 -10.26 -1.44 -9.15
C PHE A 84 -10.66 -0.94 -10.54
N HIS A 85 -11.63 -1.61 -11.15
CA HIS A 85 -12.15 -1.28 -12.47
C HIS A 85 -13.02 -0.02 -12.41
N TRP A 86 -13.84 0.11 -11.37
CA TRP A 86 -14.62 1.32 -11.15
C TRP A 86 -13.72 2.55 -11.04
N ILE A 87 -12.66 2.49 -10.22
CA ILE A 87 -11.66 3.56 -10.12
C ILE A 87 -10.96 3.82 -11.46
N ALA A 88 -10.52 2.78 -12.16
CA ALA A 88 -9.87 2.92 -13.46
C ALA A 88 -10.80 3.58 -14.50
N SER A 89 -12.09 3.24 -14.51
CA SER A 89 -13.08 3.86 -15.40
C SER A 89 -13.30 5.34 -15.07
N LEU A 90 -13.35 5.69 -13.78
CA LEU A 90 -13.47 7.07 -13.32
C LEU A 90 -12.26 7.89 -13.73
N LEU A 91 -11.05 7.36 -13.54
CA LEU A 91 -9.80 7.99 -13.97
C LEU A 91 -9.77 8.21 -15.49
N ALA A 92 -10.12 7.19 -16.28
CA ALA A 92 -10.15 7.28 -17.73
C ALA A 92 -11.16 8.33 -18.22
N HIS A 93 -12.35 8.37 -17.64
CA HIS A 93 -13.37 9.37 -17.97
C HIS A 93 -12.92 10.79 -17.58
N ARG A 94 -12.35 10.96 -16.37
CA ARG A 94 -11.86 12.25 -15.88
C ARG A 94 -10.62 12.76 -16.63
N ALA A 95 -9.77 11.86 -17.11
CA ALA A 95 -8.62 12.21 -17.95
C ALA A 95 -9.06 12.89 -19.25
N ASN A 96 -10.25 12.56 -19.77
CA ASN A 96 -10.86 13.16 -20.95
C ASN A 96 -9.87 13.30 -22.12
N GLY A 97 -9.17 12.18 -22.42
CA GLY A 97 -8.19 12.10 -23.49
C GLY A 97 -6.84 12.79 -23.24
N SER A 98 -6.60 13.39 -22.08
CA SER A 98 -5.31 14.06 -21.76
C SER A 98 -4.45 13.22 -20.82
N GLY A 99 -3.21 12.91 -21.25
CA GLY A 99 -2.27 12.17 -20.39
C GLY A 99 -1.74 13.01 -19.22
N ILE A 100 -1.64 14.32 -19.39
CA ILE A 100 -1.28 15.23 -18.29
C ILE A 100 -2.35 15.20 -17.19
N ARG A 101 -3.64 15.27 -17.55
CA ARG A 101 -4.71 15.13 -16.55
C ARG A 101 -4.68 13.76 -15.88
N LEU A 102 -4.45 12.71 -16.66
CA LEU A 102 -4.31 11.36 -16.12
C LEU A 102 -3.17 11.26 -15.11
N PHE A 103 -2.05 11.94 -15.33
CA PHE A 103 -0.90 11.94 -14.43
C PHE A 103 -1.27 12.53 -13.07
N TRP A 104 -1.94 13.68 -13.05
CA TRP A 104 -2.40 14.31 -11.81
C TRP A 104 -3.44 13.46 -11.07
N TYR A 105 -4.42 12.90 -11.79
CA TYR A 105 -5.42 12.03 -11.18
C TYR A 105 -4.82 10.71 -10.65
N THR A 106 -3.83 10.16 -11.35
CA THR A 106 -3.10 8.96 -10.91
C THR A 106 -2.35 9.22 -9.61
N ASN A 107 -1.58 10.31 -9.53
CA ASN A 107 -0.85 10.66 -8.31
C ASN A 107 -1.78 11.02 -7.15
N THR A 108 -2.90 11.70 -7.45
CA THR A 108 -3.95 11.97 -6.45
C THR A 108 -4.57 10.68 -5.94
N LEU A 109 -4.82 9.70 -6.81
CA LEU A 109 -5.29 8.38 -6.42
C LEU A 109 -4.29 7.70 -5.48
N CYS A 110 -3.00 7.68 -5.82
CA CYS A 110 -1.95 7.09 -4.98
C CYS A 110 -1.88 7.73 -3.59
N PHE A 111 -2.01 9.06 -3.52
CA PHE A 111 -2.10 9.79 -2.26
C PHE A 111 -3.32 9.35 -1.43
N LEU A 112 -4.50 9.32 -2.05
CA LEU A 112 -5.75 8.91 -1.39
C LEU A 112 -5.72 7.44 -0.94
N MET A 113 -5.20 6.54 -1.78
CA MET A 113 -5.07 5.12 -1.44
C MET A 113 -4.12 4.91 -0.27
N THR A 114 -3.05 5.70 -0.16
CA THR A 114 -2.15 5.63 1.00
C THR A 114 -2.83 6.09 2.29
N LEU A 115 -3.68 7.11 2.20
CA LEU A 115 -4.46 7.60 3.32
C LEU A 115 -5.51 6.57 3.78
N PHE A 116 -6.16 5.87 2.84
CA PHE A 116 -7.22 4.90 3.15
C PHE A 116 -6.73 3.48 3.43
N PHE A 117 -5.62 3.05 2.83
CA PHE A 117 -5.20 1.65 2.86
C PHE A 117 -3.84 1.43 3.49
N ASN A 118 -3.11 2.45 3.93
CA ASN A 118 -1.68 2.41 4.28
C ASN A 118 -0.76 2.32 3.04
N ASN A 119 0.54 2.48 3.23
CA ASN A 119 1.53 2.44 2.16
C ASN A 119 1.52 1.09 1.40
N ASP A 120 1.62 -0.02 2.10
CA ASP A 120 1.69 -1.36 1.48
C ASP A 120 0.42 -1.69 0.68
N GLY A 121 -0.75 -1.47 1.29
CA GLY A 121 -2.06 -1.63 0.67
C GLY A 121 -2.26 -0.70 -0.52
N SER A 122 -1.80 0.54 -0.43
CA SER A 122 -1.84 1.49 -1.55
C SER A 122 -1.07 0.98 -2.74
N ILE A 123 0.16 0.48 -2.56
CA ILE A 123 0.96 -0.05 -3.67
C ILE A 123 0.27 -1.30 -4.25
N MET A 124 -0.22 -2.21 -3.40
CA MET A 124 -0.91 -3.43 -3.83
C MET A 124 -2.20 -3.15 -4.60
N ILE A 125 -2.96 -2.12 -4.23
CA ILE A 125 -4.23 -1.74 -4.88
C ILE A 125 -3.97 -0.90 -6.14
N THR A 126 -3.10 0.10 -6.04
CA THR A 126 -2.99 1.11 -7.09
C THR A 126 -2.21 0.58 -8.29
N THR A 127 -1.25 -0.31 -8.08
CA THR A 127 -0.47 -0.93 -9.16
C THR A 127 -1.34 -1.68 -10.19
N PRO A 128 -2.22 -2.64 -9.79
CA PRO A 128 -3.10 -3.31 -10.74
C PRO A 128 -4.10 -2.35 -11.39
N ILE A 129 -4.62 -1.35 -10.65
CA ILE A 129 -5.49 -0.29 -11.22
C ILE A 129 -4.78 0.46 -12.35
N LEU A 130 -3.55 0.92 -12.12
CA LEU A 130 -2.79 1.66 -13.10
C LEU A 130 -2.37 0.79 -14.27
N LEU A 131 -1.95 -0.45 -14.03
CA LEU A 131 -1.64 -1.37 -15.12
C LEU A 131 -2.87 -1.62 -16.01
N LEU A 132 -4.04 -1.85 -15.42
CA LEU A 132 -5.29 -2.03 -16.15
C LEU A 132 -5.62 -0.81 -17.01
N LEU A 133 -5.51 0.39 -16.43
CA LEU A 133 -5.78 1.64 -17.12
C LEU A 133 -4.77 1.91 -18.25
N LEU A 134 -3.47 1.80 -17.97
CA LEU A 134 -2.42 2.10 -18.96
C LEU A 134 -2.38 1.05 -20.09
N ASN A 135 -2.80 -0.18 -19.80
CA ASN A 135 -2.97 -1.23 -20.81
C ASN A 135 -4.19 -0.99 -21.70
N SER A 136 -5.31 -0.49 -21.17
CA SER A 136 -6.51 -0.19 -21.99
C SER A 136 -6.25 0.93 -23.00
N PHE A 137 -5.41 1.90 -22.63
CA PHE A 137 -4.91 2.97 -23.51
C PHE A 137 -3.75 2.52 -24.42
N GLN A 138 -3.31 1.26 -24.35
CA GLN A 138 -2.20 0.69 -25.15
C GLN A 138 -0.92 1.54 -25.15
N LEU A 139 -0.60 2.16 -24.01
CA LEU A 139 0.59 2.99 -23.92
C LEU A 139 1.86 2.14 -24.11
N LYS A 140 2.89 2.73 -24.73
CA LYS A 140 4.20 2.07 -24.85
C LYS A 140 4.88 2.00 -23.47
N LYS A 141 5.81 1.06 -23.26
CA LYS A 141 6.50 0.87 -21.96
C LYS A 141 7.08 2.17 -21.38
N HIS A 142 7.75 2.99 -22.20
CA HIS A 142 8.30 4.29 -21.78
C HIS A 142 7.24 5.29 -21.30
N GLN A 143 6.01 5.24 -21.84
CA GLN A 143 4.91 6.12 -21.47
C GLN A 143 4.18 5.64 -20.21
N LYS A 144 4.28 4.36 -19.85
CA LYS A 144 3.73 3.83 -18.59
C LYS A 144 4.59 4.20 -17.39
N LEU A 145 5.90 4.29 -17.61
CA LEU A 145 6.89 4.50 -16.57
C LEU A 145 6.63 5.74 -15.72
N PRO A 146 6.31 6.93 -16.30
CA PRO A 146 5.92 8.11 -15.54
C PRO A 146 4.81 7.85 -14.51
N TYR A 147 3.72 7.21 -14.92
CA TYR A 147 2.55 6.99 -14.06
C TYR A 147 2.84 5.99 -12.94
N LEU A 148 3.56 4.90 -13.26
CA LEU A 148 3.87 3.85 -12.29
C LEU A 148 4.92 4.31 -11.27
N ILE A 149 6.02 4.92 -11.73
CA ILE A 149 7.08 5.40 -10.83
C ILE A 149 6.58 6.57 -9.98
N SER A 150 5.95 7.58 -10.60
CA SER A 150 5.43 8.72 -9.82
C SER A 150 4.40 8.24 -8.80
N GLY A 151 3.48 7.36 -9.22
CA GLY A 151 2.48 6.80 -8.31
C GLY A 151 3.10 6.05 -7.13
N ALA A 152 4.11 5.21 -7.35
CA ALA A 152 4.79 4.48 -6.29
C ALA A 152 5.55 5.40 -5.33
N LEU A 153 6.24 6.42 -5.85
CA LEU A 153 6.98 7.39 -5.04
C LEU A 153 6.03 8.26 -4.23
N ILE A 154 4.94 8.75 -4.84
CA ILE A 154 3.91 9.53 -4.15
C ILE A 154 3.21 8.67 -3.11
N ALA A 155 2.82 7.42 -3.42
CA ALA A 155 2.22 6.52 -2.43
C ALA A 155 3.14 6.36 -1.20
N THR A 156 4.44 6.13 -1.43
CA THR A 156 5.42 5.99 -0.35
C THR A 156 5.57 7.28 0.47
N ALA A 157 5.76 8.41 -0.20
CA ALA A 157 5.96 9.71 0.44
C ALA A 157 4.70 10.21 1.18
N SER A 158 3.51 9.85 0.70
CA SER A 158 2.22 10.21 1.31
C SER A 158 2.00 9.60 2.70
N SER A 159 2.85 8.64 3.10
CA SER A 159 2.81 8.05 4.43
C SER A 159 3.51 8.92 5.50
N ALA A 160 4.29 9.92 5.12
CA ALA A 160 5.02 10.78 6.06
C ALA A 160 4.14 11.82 6.79
N PRO A 161 3.18 12.53 6.13
CA PRO A 161 2.33 13.51 6.82
C PRO A 161 1.43 12.90 7.90
N ILE A 162 1.04 11.62 7.73
CA ILE A 162 0.09 10.92 8.58
C ILE A 162 0.74 9.63 9.08
N GLY A 163 1.27 9.64 10.31
CA GLY A 163 2.08 8.56 10.87
C GLY A 163 1.39 7.18 10.95
N VAL A 164 0.07 7.11 10.84
CA VAL A 164 -0.72 5.85 10.82
C VAL A 164 -0.56 5.08 9.51
N SER A 165 -0.19 5.78 8.44
CA SER A 165 -0.14 5.21 7.10
C SER A 165 1.08 4.29 6.87
N ASN A 166 1.98 4.18 7.85
CA ASN A 166 3.16 3.32 7.78
C ASN A 166 3.46 2.66 9.13
N MET A 167 3.56 1.34 9.13
CA MET A 167 3.90 0.51 10.29
C MET A 167 5.25 0.90 10.91
N VAL A 168 6.27 1.20 10.10
CA VAL A 168 7.59 1.59 10.60
C VAL A 168 7.50 2.85 11.44
N ASN A 169 6.66 3.81 11.03
CA ASN A 169 6.44 5.04 11.80
C ASN A 169 5.79 4.72 13.16
N LEU A 170 4.81 3.81 13.21
CA LEU A 170 4.19 3.39 14.46
C LEU A 170 5.17 2.67 15.41
N ILE A 171 6.05 1.83 14.87
CA ILE A 171 7.11 1.19 15.65
C ILE A 171 8.08 2.24 16.20
N SER A 172 8.54 3.17 15.35
CA SER A 172 9.44 4.24 15.76
C SER A 172 8.84 5.07 16.89
N LEU A 173 7.56 5.45 16.79
CA LEU A 173 6.83 6.19 17.82
C LEU A 173 6.78 5.45 19.16
N LYS A 174 6.58 4.12 19.12
CA LYS A 174 6.57 3.27 20.31
C LYS A 174 7.95 3.11 20.95
N ILE A 175 9.03 3.22 20.18
CA ILE A 175 10.41 3.16 20.70
C ILE A 175 10.80 4.47 21.40
N ILE A 176 10.30 5.61 20.91
CA ILE A 176 10.62 6.94 21.43
C ILE A 176 9.53 7.50 22.36
N ASP A 177 8.54 6.68 22.73
CA ASP A 177 7.37 7.04 23.56
C ASP A 177 6.68 8.35 23.12
N MET A 178 6.51 8.55 21.82
CA MET A 178 5.88 9.74 21.25
C MET A 178 4.47 9.47 20.74
N ASN A 179 3.54 10.35 21.10
CA ASN A 179 2.17 10.28 20.60
C ASN A 179 2.07 10.61 19.11
N LEU A 180 1.22 9.86 18.41
CA LEU A 180 0.91 10.03 16.98
C LEU A 180 0.46 11.47 16.65
N TYR A 181 -0.35 12.08 17.52
CA TYR A 181 -0.79 13.46 17.34
C TYR A 181 0.38 14.44 17.27
N MET A 182 1.36 14.28 18.16
CA MET A 182 2.54 15.15 18.23
C MET A 182 3.40 14.97 16.97
N GLN A 183 3.58 13.72 16.53
CA GLN A 183 4.26 13.43 15.26
C GLN A 183 3.59 14.10 14.08
N THR A 184 2.27 13.91 13.92
CA THR A 184 1.52 14.51 12.82
C THR A 184 1.55 16.03 12.91
N ALA A 185 1.38 16.64 14.08
CA ALA A 185 1.46 18.09 14.22
C ALA A 185 2.82 18.66 13.77
N MET A 186 3.92 17.99 14.12
CA MET A 186 5.28 18.42 13.73
C MET A 186 5.60 18.13 12.26
N MET A 187 5.17 16.97 11.74
CA MET A 187 5.56 16.51 10.41
C MET A 187 4.58 16.92 9.29
N PHE A 188 3.34 17.27 9.60
CA PHE A 188 2.31 17.50 8.57
C PHE A 188 2.72 18.60 7.59
N VAL A 189 3.08 19.78 8.09
CA VAL A 189 3.50 20.92 7.25
C VAL A 189 4.73 20.60 6.40
N PRO A 190 5.89 20.20 6.97
CA PRO A 190 7.08 19.92 6.17
C PRO A 190 6.89 18.73 5.21
N SER A 191 6.15 17.69 5.61
CA SER A 191 5.92 16.52 4.76
C SER A 191 4.98 16.83 3.60
N VAL A 192 3.93 17.64 3.80
CA VAL A 192 3.04 18.06 2.71
C VAL A 192 3.80 18.96 1.71
N LEU A 193 4.62 19.89 2.20
CA LEU A 193 5.47 20.71 1.32
C LEU A 193 6.47 19.85 0.53
N GLY A 194 7.12 18.90 1.20
CA GLY A 194 8.02 17.94 0.55
C GLY A 194 7.30 17.06 -0.48
N LEU A 195 6.08 16.63 -0.19
CA LEU A 195 5.25 15.84 -1.10
C LEU A 195 4.85 16.63 -2.35
N LEU A 196 4.42 17.89 -2.18
CA LEU A 196 4.09 18.77 -3.30
C LEU A 196 5.33 19.09 -4.15
N PHE A 197 6.47 19.32 -3.50
CA PHE A 197 7.75 19.50 -4.18
C PHE A 197 8.15 18.26 -5.00
N LEU A 198 8.07 17.07 -4.39
CA LEU A 198 8.32 15.80 -5.07
C LEU A 198 7.39 15.61 -6.27
N LEU A 199 6.09 15.87 -6.09
CA LEU A 199 5.09 15.76 -7.15
C LEU A 199 5.40 16.71 -8.32
N GLY A 200 5.80 17.96 -8.01
CA GLY A 200 6.22 18.94 -9.00
C GLY A 200 7.50 18.50 -9.74
N LEU A 201 8.50 17.99 -9.01
CA LEU A 201 9.75 17.52 -9.60
C LEU A 201 9.52 16.31 -10.51
N LEU A 202 8.70 15.34 -10.08
CA LEU A 202 8.32 14.19 -10.90
C LEU A 202 7.58 14.61 -12.16
N PHE A 203 6.68 15.59 -12.06
CA PHE A 203 6.00 16.15 -13.22
C PHE A 203 6.99 16.78 -14.20
N LEU A 204 7.95 17.58 -13.71
CA LEU A 204 8.97 18.21 -14.57
C LEU A 204 9.88 17.17 -15.25
N VAL A 205 10.35 16.17 -14.51
CA VAL A 205 11.23 15.12 -15.03
C VAL A 205 10.53 14.28 -16.09
N PHE A 206 9.28 13.86 -15.84
CA PHE A 206 8.54 13.02 -16.76
C PHE A 206 7.69 13.77 -17.78
N TYR A 207 7.71 15.11 -17.78
CA TYR A 207 6.85 15.94 -18.63
C TYR A 207 6.93 15.56 -20.12
N HIS A 208 8.15 15.24 -20.58
CA HIS A 208 8.41 14.90 -21.97
C HIS A 208 8.01 13.45 -22.33
N ASP A 209 7.98 12.54 -21.35
CA ASP A 209 7.61 11.14 -21.55
C ASP A 209 6.10 10.90 -21.48
N ILE A 210 5.36 11.85 -20.89
CA ILE A 210 3.90 11.78 -20.77
C ILE A 210 3.25 12.12 -22.12
N PRO A 211 2.39 11.23 -22.67
CA PRO A 211 1.68 11.52 -23.91
C PRO A 211 0.67 12.66 -23.69
N LYS A 212 0.74 13.72 -24.49
CA LYS A 212 -0.19 14.86 -24.38
C LYS A 212 -1.63 14.44 -24.65
N THR A 213 -1.83 13.62 -25.67
CA THR A 213 -3.10 13.00 -26.04
C THR A 213 -3.03 11.50 -25.82
N LEU A 214 -4.02 10.96 -25.11
CA LEU A 214 -4.17 9.53 -24.91
C LEU A 214 -4.76 8.89 -26.17
N PRO A 215 -4.28 7.70 -26.57
CA PRO A 215 -4.93 6.93 -27.62
C PRO A 215 -6.39 6.62 -27.26
N PRO A 216 -7.27 6.36 -28.24
CA PRO A 216 -8.59 5.82 -27.95
C PRO A 216 -8.45 4.48 -27.20
N MET A 217 -9.25 4.27 -26.17
CA MET A 217 -9.27 2.99 -25.46
C MET A 217 -9.69 1.88 -26.40
N VAL A 218 -8.89 0.82 -26.49
CA VAL A 218 -9.19 -0.35 -27.33
C VAL A 218 -10.14 -1.30 -26.60
N VAL A 219 -10.01 -1.38 -25.26
CA VAL A 219 -10.94 -2.10 -24.41
C VAL A 219 -11.62 -1.07 -23.52
N PRO A 220 -12.95 -0.85 -23.65
CA PRO A 220 -13.65 0.05 -22.76
C PRO A 220 -13.57 -0.55 -21.34
N ILE A 221 -12.97 0.19 -20.41
CA ILE A 221 -12.98 -0.14 -18.98
C ILE A 221 -14.43 -0.01 -18.51
N THR A 222 -15.18 -1.08 -18.69
CA THR A 222 -16.56 -1.22 -18.26
C THR A 222 -16.61 -2.39 -17.29
N PRO A 223 -17.49 -2.38 -16.27
CA PRO A 223 -17.71 -3.55 -15.40
C PRO A 223 -18.01 -4.83 -16.20
N ARG A 224 -18.47 -4.68 -17.45
CA ARG A 224 -18.72 -5.75 -18.46
C ARG A 224 -17.48 -6.56 -18.86
N SER A 225 -16.25 -6.06 -18.68
CA SER A 225 -15.04 -6.81 -19.07
C SER A 225 -14.73 -8.00 -18.16
N PHE A 226 -15.45 -8.14 -17.04
CA PHE A 226 -15.25 -9.21 -16.06
C PHE A 226 -16.15 -10.44 -16.29
N PHE A 227 -17.35 -10.27 -16.87
CA PHE A 227 -18.28 -11.37 -17.14
C PHE A 227 -18.43 -11.64 -18.63
N HIS A 228 -17.32 -11.77 -19.37
CA HIS A 228 -17.35 -12.39 -20.69
C HIS A 228 -17.56 -13.91 -20.53
N HIS A 229 -18.78 -14.30 -20.18
CA HIS A 229 -19.29 -15.62 -20.49
C HIS A 229 -20.13 -15.47 -21.76
N PRO A 230 -19.82 -16.16 -22.87
CA PRO A 230 -20.51 -16.00 -24.15
C PRO A 230 -22.01 -16.37 -24.16
N LEU A 231 -22.61 -16.65 -22.99
CA LEU A 231 -23.94 -17.25 -22.85
C LEU A 231 -24.85 -16.56 -21.81
N LYS A 232 -24.51 -15.37 -21.27
CA LYS A 232 -25.38 -14.68 -20.29
C LYS A 232 -26.04 -13.43 -20.87
N ASP A 233 -27.37 -13.38 -20.71
CA ASP A 233 -28.31 -12.52 -21.42
C ASP A 233 -28.13 -11.02 -21.13
N ARG A 234 -28.49 -10.19 -22.11
CA ARG A 234 -28.14 -8.76 -22.23
C ARG A 234 -29.09 -7.80 -21.47
N SER A 235 -30.09 -8.29 -20.76
CA SER A 235 -31.30 -7.52 -20.40
C SER A 235 -31.37 -6.94 -18.97
N ALA A 236 -30.34 -7.06 -18.12
CA ALA A 236 -30.41 -6.62 -16.72
C ALA A 236 -29.38 -5.55 -16.36
N TYR A 237 -29.49 -4.31 -16.87
CA TYR A 237 -28.52 -3.25 -16.51
C TYR A 237 -29.14 -1.86 -16.31
N ASP A 238 -29.88 -1.74 -15.20
CA ASP A 238 -30.12 -0.49 -14.46
C ASP A 238 -29.20 -0.40 -13.19
N GLU A 239 -28.14 -1.22 -13.15
CA GLU A 239 -27.29 -1.45 -11.96
C GLU A 239 -26.24 -0.36 -11.69
N MET A 240 -26.01 0.59 -12.59
CA MET A 240 -24.88 1.54 -12.48
C MET A 240 -25.09 2.60 -11.38
N LYS A 241 -26.34 3.08 -11.17
CA LYS A 241 -26.66 3.97 -10.04
C LYS A 241 -26.56 3.26 -8.69
N VAL A 242 -26.86 1.96 -8.66
CA VAL A 242 -26.76 1.12 -7.45
C VAL A 242 -25.30 0.73 -7.17
N SER A 243 -24.48 0.52 -8.20
CA SER A 243 -23.04 0.23 -8.07
C SER A 243 -22.23 1.42 -7.56
N GLU A 244 -22.51 2.64 -8.00
CA GLU A 244 -21.72 3.81 -7.58
C GLU A 244 -21.93 4.14 -6.09
N ASN A 245 -23.19 4.05 -5.62
CA ASN A 245 -23.51 4.25 -4.20
C ASN A 245 -22.94 3.12 -3.34
N LYS A 246 -23.00 1.85 -3.78
CA LYS A 246 -22.34 0.74 -3.09
C LYS A 246 -20.82 0.94 -3.00
N MET A 247 -20.16 1.35 -4.08
CA MET A 247 -18.70 1.62 -4.07
C MET A 247 -18.34 2.80 -3.15
N LYS A 248 -19.13 3.88 -3.15
CA LYS A 248 -18.97 5.00 -2.21
C LYS A 248 -19.16 4.56 -0.76
N MET A 249 -20.15 3.71 -0.48
CA MET A 249 -20.38 3.16 0.87
C MET A 249 -19.22 2.27 1.33
N ILE A 250 -18.64 1.48 0.44
CA ILE A 250 -17.47 0.64 0.75
C ILE A 250 -16.25 1.52 1.02
N LEU A 251 -16.04 2.57 0.22
CA LEU A 251 -14.97 3.54 0.47
C LEU A 251 -15.16 4.30 1.78
N LEU A 252 -16.41 4.68 2.11
CA LEU A 252 -16.78 5.28 3.39
C LEU A 252 -16.53 4.30 4.55
N PHE A 253 -16.86 3.02 4.39
CA PHE A 253 -16.60 1.99 5.38
C PHE A 253 -15.09 1.84 5.63
N VAL A 254 -14.28 1.70 4.58
CA VAL A 254 -12.81 1.65 4.68
C VAL A 254 -12.28 2.89 5.40
N LEU A 255 -12.75 4.08 5.01
CA LEU A 255 -12.38 5.35 5.63
C LEU A 255 -12.75 5.39 7.11
N THR A 256 -13.92 4.87 7.48
CA THR A 256 -14.38 4.79 8.87
C THR A 256 -13.51 3.82 9.67
N VAL A 257 -13.19 2.63 9.11
CA VAL A 257 -12.25 1.69 9.73
C VAL A 257 -10.90 2.35 9.95
N ARG A 258 -10.38 3.13 9.00
CA ARG A 258 -9.12 3.85 9.19
C ARG A 258 -9.20 4.98 10.21
N LEU A 259 -10.25 5.80 10.20
CA LEU A 259 -10.45 6.81 11.23
C LEU A 259 -10.55 6.17 12.62
N SER A 260 -11.16 4.99 12.71
CA SER A 260 -11.22 4.25 13.98
C SER A 260 -9.84 3.78 14.46
N LEU A 261 -8.83 3.64 13.59
CA LEU A 261 -7.45 3.39 14.01
C LEU A 261 -6.83 4.57 14.76
N PHE A 262 -7.17 5.81 14.38
CA PHE A 262 -6.73 6.99 15.13
C PHE A 262 -7.35 7.02 16.52
N VAL A 263 -8.65 6.74 16.60
CA VAL A 263 -9.36 6.67 17.87
C VAL A 263 -8.82 5.53 18.73
N ALA A 264 -8.59 4.36 18.15
CA ALA A 264 -8.01 3.21 18.83
C ALA A 264 -6.59 3.49 19.34
N SER A 265 -5.75 4.12 18.51
CA SER A 265 -4.41 4.55 18.93
C SER A 265 -4.45 5.56 20.06
N TYR A 266 -5.43 6.47 20.07
CA TYR A 266 -5.64 7.43 21.16
C TYR A 266 -6.11 6.73 22.45
N MET A 267 -6.95 5.71 22.31
CA MET A 267 -7.49 4.91 23.42
C MET A 267 -6.54 3.78 23.88
N HIS A 268 -5.29 3.74 23.40
CA HIS A 268 -4.31 2.67 23.65
C HIS A 268 -4.76 1.25 23.27
N ILE A 269 -5.71 1.13 22.34
CA ILE A 269 -6.16 -0.15 21.78
C ILE A 269 -5.17 -0.58 20.68
N PRO A 270 -4.77 -1.87 20.61
CA PRO A 270 -3.93 -2.37 19.52
C PRO A 270 -4.57 -2.12 18.15
N VAL A 271 -3.89 -1.34 17.30
CA VAL A 271 -4.32 -0.94 15.95
C VAL A 271 -4.66 -2.15 15.06
N GLU A 272 -4.02 -3.27 15.35
CA GLU A 272 -4.09 -4.53 14.62
C GLU A 272 -5.44 -5.22 14.80
N MET A 273 -6.04 -5.14 15.99
CA MET A 273 -7.37 -5.69 16.26
C MET A 273 -8.43 -4.96 15.44
N VAL A 274 -8.27 -3.65 15.26
CA VAL A 274 -9.20 -2.85 14.47
C VAL A 274 -9.04 -3.13 12.97
N ALA A 275 -7.80 -3.32 12.49
CA ALA A 275 -7.55 -3.75 11.11
C ALA A 275 -8.15 -5.14 10.83
N LEU A 276 -7.97 -6.08 11.76
CA LEU A 276 -8.51 -7.44 11.65
C LEU A 276 -10.04 -7.43 11.62
N THR A 277 -10.67 -6.79 12.59
CA THR A 277 -12.13 -6.68 12.66
C THR A 277 -12.72 -6.02 11.41
N GLY A 278 -12.12 -4.93 10.93
CA GLY A 278 -12.54 -4.28 9.68
C GLY A 278 -12.45 -5.21 8.46
N SER A 279 -11.37 -6.00 8.35
CA SER A 279 -11.22 -6.97 7.26
C SER A 279 -12.23 -8.13 7.34
N CYS A 280 -12.48 -8.65 8.54
CA CYS A 280 -13.45 -9.72 8.79
C CYS A 280 -14.89 -9.26 8.49
N VAL A 281 -15.26 -8.04 8.88
CA VAL A 281 -16.57 -7.46 8.58
C VAL A 281 -16.77 -7.30 7.07
N LEU A 282 -15.76 -6.82 6.34
CA LEU A 282 -15.81 -6.72 4.88
C LEU A 282 -15.92 -8.10 4.20
N LEU A 283 -15.18 -9.09 4.68
CA LEU A 283 -15.29 -10.46 4.21
C LEU A 283 -16.69 -11.05 4.46
N GLY A 284 -17.23 -10.84 5.66
CA GLY A 284 -18.57 -11.29 6.03
C GLY A 284 -19.65 -10.63 5.18
N TRP A 285 -19.55 -9.31 4.96
CA TRP A 285 -20.46 -8.60 4.06
C TRP A 285 -20.33 -9.11 2.62
N ARG A 286 -19.10 -9.24 2.08
CA ARG A 286 -18.89 -9.81 0.74
C ARG A 286 -19.58 -11.17 0.61
N TRP A 287 -19.42 -12.05 1.60
CA TRP A 287 -20.03 -13.38 1.57
C TRP A 287 -21.55 -13.30 1.56
N TYR A 288 -22.14 -12.46 2.39
CA TYR A 288 -23.60 -12.23 2.40
C TYR A 288 -24.12 -11.62 1.09
N ALA A 289 -23.38 -10.69 0.50
CA ALA A 289 -23.79 -9.96 -0.70
C ALA A 289 -23.59 -10.72 -2.02
N LEU A 290 -22.74 -11.75 -2.05
CA LEU A 290 -22.47 -12.59 -3.24
C LEU A 290 -23.14 -13.97 -3.18
N ASN A 291 -23.64 -14.40 -2.01
CA ASN A 291 -24.43 -15.63 -1.85
C ASN A 291 -25.95 -15.42 -1.93
N MET A 292 -26.42 -14.20 -2.20
CA MET A 292 -27.78 -13.87 -2.62
C MET A 292 -27.77 -13.47 -4.08
#